data_AF-A0A812FWX1-F1
#
_entry.id   AF-A0A812FWX1-F1
#
_cell.length_a   1.000
_cell.length_b   1.000
_cell.length_c   1.000
_cell.angle_alpha   90.00
_cell.angle_beta   90.00
_cell.angle_gamma   90.00
#
_symmetry.space_group_name_H-M   'P 1'
#
loop_
_entity.id
_entity.type
_entity.pdbx_description
1 polymer ?
#
loop_
_entity_poly.entity_id
_entity_poly.type
_entity_poly.pdbx_seq_one_letter_code
_entity_poly.pdbx_strand_id
1 'polypeptide(L)' 'MSINISDLTAALNKVEHIHKVQLENVHQFFKANETFSLNTFSQIVSSSSIDERFKTIDTAFASLGDVKTYLLEASYLVS' A
#
# COMPACT_ATOMS: atom_id res chain seq x y z
N MET A 1 14.25 -7.70 -0.13
CA MET A 1 13.77 -7.13 1.14
C MET A 1 12.40 -7.75 1.39
N SER A 2 12.20 -8.44 2.50
CA SER A 2 10.92 -9.09 2.77
C SER A 2 10.04 -8.15 3.58
N ILE A 3 9.00 -7.62 2.95
CA ILE A 3 7.99 -6.78 3.60
C ILE A 3 7.07 -7.71 4.41
N ASN A 4 6.74 -7.33 5.65
CA ASN A 4 5.71 -8.00 6.43
C ASN A 4 4.48 -7.09 6.62
N ILE A 5 3.39 -7.66 7.13
CA ILE A 5 2.11 -6.96 7.25
C ILE A 5 2.16 -5.80 8.27
N SER A 6 3.05 -5.89 9.25
CA SER A 6 3.28 -4.82 10.23
C SER A 6 3.94 -3.62 9.58
N ASP A 7 4.86 -3.83 8.62
CA ASP A 7 5.49 -2.74 7.87
C ASP A 7 4.47 -1.99 7.01
N LEU A 8 3.57 -2.72 6.34
CA LEU A 8 2.46 -2.13 5.57
C LEU A 8 1.50 -1.34 6.47
N THR A 9 1.15 -1.91 7.63
CA THR A 9 0.27 -1.26 8.61
C THR A 9 0.90 0.00 9.18
N ALA A 10 2.20 -0.05 9.50
CA ALA A 10 2.94 1.11 10.00
C ALA A 10 3.07 2.21 8.95
N ALA A 11 3.31 1.85 7.68
CA ALA A 11 3.33 2.80 6.57
C ALA A 11 1.97 3.47 6.37
N LEU A 12 0.87 2.71 6.38
CA LEU A 12 -0.49 3.25 6.32
C LEU A 12 -0.80 4.20 7.47
N ASN A 13 -0.49 3.81 8.71
CA ASN A 13 -0.73 4.65 9.88
C ASN A 13 0.00 6.00 9.78
N LYS A 14 1.21 6.03 9.20
CA LYS A 14 1.93 7.28 8.93
C LYS A 14 1.20 8.15 7.91
N VAL A 15 0.73 7.56 6.82
CA VAL A 15 -0.05 8.27 5.78
C VAL A 15 -1.35 8.83 6.37
N GLU A 16 -2.09 8.04 7.14
CA GLU A 16 -3.29 8.48 7.86
C GLU A 16 -3.00 9.66 8.79
N HIS A 17 -1.88 9.60 9.52
CA HIS A 17 -1.49 10.67 10.43
C HIS A 17 -1.13 11.98 9.71
N ILE A 18 -0.45 11.89 8.56
CA ILE A 18 -0.02 13.04 7.75
C ILE A 18 -1.24 13.70 7.12
N HIS A 19 -2.10 12.91 6.48
CA HIS A 19 -3.23 13.41 5.68
C HIS A 19 -4.51 13.61 6.50
N LYS A 20 -4.51 13.20 7.78
CA LYS A 20 -5.69 13.24 8.67
C LYS A 20 -6.89 12.49 8.08
N VAL A 21 -6.62 11.36 7.43
CA VAL A 21 -7.62 10.46 6.83
C VAL A 21 -7.70 9.15 7.62
N GLN A 22 -8.78 8.40 7.42
CA GLN A 22 -8.93 7.04 7.94
C GLN A 22 -9.00 6.07 6.76
N LEU A 23 -8.12 5.08 6.75
CA LEU A 23 -7.97 4.07 5.69
C LEU A 23 -8.35 2.68 6.21
N GLU A 24 -9.40 2.60 7.04
CA GLU A 24 -9.85 1.34 7.68
C GLU A 24 -10.20 0.26 6.64
N ASN A 25 -10.79 0.65 5.50
CA ASN A 25 -11.06 -0.25 4.38
C ASN A 25 -9.77 -0.90 3.84
N VAL A 26 -8.66 -0.15 3.78
CA VAL A 26 -7.36 -0.66 3.35
C VAL A 26 -6.77 -1.61 4.39
N HIS A 27 -6.85 -1.24 5.68
CA HIS A 27 -6.43 -2.12 6.77
C HIS A 27 -7.18 -3.46 6.79
N GLN A 28 -8.50 -3.42 6.61
CA GLN A 28 -9.32 -4.62 6.51
C GLN A 28 -8.94 -5.45 5.28
N PHE A 29 -8.70 -4.80 4.14
CA PHE A 29 -8.29 -5.49 2.92
C PHE A 29 -6.94 -6.18 3.08
N PHE A 30 -5.96 -5.51 3.68
CA PHE A 30 -4.64 -6.07 3.94
C PHE A 30 -4.70 -7.29 4.88
N LYS A 31 -5.52 -7.22 5.94
CA LYS A 31 -5.74 -8.37 6.83
C LYS A 31 -6.45 -9.54 6.15
N ALA A 32 -7.44 -9.26 5.31
CA ALA A 32 -8.19 -10.30 4.60
C ALA A 32 -7.38 -10.92 3.44
N ASN A 33 -6.45 -10.18 2.85
CA ASN A 33 -5.69 -10.55 1.67
C ASN A 33 -4.18 -10.39 1.90
N GLU A 34 -3.68 -10.89 3.03
CA GLU A 34 -2.30 -10.64 3.47
C GLU A 34 -1.26 -11.07 2.44
N THR A 35 -1.30 -12.34 1.99
CA THR A 35 -0.33 -12.87 1.01
C THR A 35 -0.35 -12.09 -0.31
N PHE A 36 -1.54 -11.70 -0.78
CA PHE A 36 -1.68 -10.89 -1.98
C PHE A 36 -1.04 -9.51 -1.77
N SER A 37 -1.40 -8.84 -0.68
CA SER A 37 -0.94 -7.48 -0.37
C SER A 37 0.58 -7.42 -0.24
N LEU A 38 1.19 -8.40 0.45
CA LEU A 38 2.65 -8.49 0.60
C LEU A 38 3.37 -8.76 -0.71
N ASN A 39 2.85 -9.68 -1.54
CA ASN A 39 3.44 -9.98 -2.84
C ASN A 39 3.35 -8.76 -3.78
N THR A 40 2.19 -8.11 -3.83
CA THR A 40 1.97 -6.92 -4.65
C THR A 40 2.84 -5.77 -4.18
N PHE A 41 2.92 -5.48 -2.87
CA PHE A 41 3.81 -4.44 -2.37
C PHE A 41 5.29 -4.76 -2.61
N SER A 42 5.70 -6.03 -2.53
CA SER A 42 7.06 -6.44 -2.89
C SER A 42 7.39 -6.13 -4.34
N GLN A 43 6.43 -6.30 -5.26
CA GLN A 43 6.57 -5.90 -6.67
C GLN A 43 6.63 -4.37 -6.82
N ILE A 44 5.75 -3.64 -6.11
CA ILE A 44 5.71 -2.17 -6.15
C ILE A 44 7.04 -1.57 -5.67
N VAL A 45 7.58 -2.02 -4.52
CA VAL A 45 8.86 -1.47 -4.01
C VAL A 45 10.07 -1.87 -4.84
N SER A 46 9.98 -2.95 -5.60
CA SER A 46 11.06 -3.39 -6.50
C SER A 46 11.11 -2.59 -7.80
N SER A 47 10.02 -1.88 -8.15
CA SER A 47 10.01 -1.00 -9.33
C SER A 47 10.61 0.37 -9.00
N SER A 48 11.53 0.83 -9.86
CA SER A 48 12.14 2.16 -9.78
C SER A 48 11.31 3.26 -10.46
N SER A 49 10.28 2.89 -11.24
CA SER A 49 9.44 3.82 -11.98
C SER A 49 8.18 4.17 -11.20
N ILE A 50 7.95 5.46 -10.95
CA ILE A 50 6.74 5.93 -10.27
C ILE A 50 5.47 5.58 -11.05
N ASP A 51 5.51 5.65 -12.38
CA ASP A 51 4.38 5.31 -13.24
C ASP A 51 4.02 3.82 -13.14
N GLU A 52 5.02 2.93 -13.10
CA GLU A 52 4.79 1.49 -12.96
C GLU A 52 4.24 1.14 -11.56
N ARG A 53 4.75 1.81 -10.52
CA ARG A 53 4.23 1.68 -9.15
C ARG A 53 2.76 2.10 -9.08
N PHE A 54 2.44 3.27 -9.62
CA PHE A 54 1.07 3.78 -9.65
C PHE A 54 0.14 2.86 -10.46
N LYS A 55 0.57 2.40 -11.64
CA LYS A 55 -0.21 1.47 -12.47
C LYS A 55 -0.48 0.14 -11.76
N THR A 56 0.52 -0.41 -11.08
CA THR A 56 0.37 -1.64 -10.31
C THR A 56 -0.63 -1.45 -9.16
N ILE A 57 -0.54 -0.34 -8.44
CA ILE A 57 -1.47 0.00 -7.36
C ILE A 57 -2.89 0.18 -7.90
N ASP A 58 -3.05 0.95 -8.97
CA ASP A 58 -4.31 1.24 -9.62
C ASP A 58 -5.04 -0.05 -10.02
N THR A 59 -4.30 -1.01 -10.58
CA THR A 59 -4.83 -2.30 -11.01
C THR A 59 -5.14 -3.22 -9.83
N ALA A 60 -4.18 -3.40 -8.92
CA ALA A 60 -4.29 -4.39 -7.84
C ALA A 60 -5.28 -4.01 -6.74
N PHE A 61 -5.49 -2.70 -6.52
CA PHE A 61 -6.31 -2.17 -5.45
C PHE A 61 -7.49 -1.33 -5.95
N ALA A 62 -7.91 -1.53 -7.21
CA ALA A 62 -9.01 -0.80 -7.84
C ALA A 62 -10.31 -0.80 -7.00
N SER A 63 -10.57 -1.90 -6.27
CA SER A 63 -11.76 -2.06 -5.42
C SER A 63 -11.76 -1.21 -4.15
N LEU A 64 -10.61 -0.63 -3.77
CA LEU A 64 -10.47 0.19 -2.56
C LEU A 64 -10.85 1.67 -2.78
N GLY A 65 -11.19 2.04 -4.02
CA GLY A 65 -11.62 3.39 -4.37
C GLY A 65 -10.44 4.38 -4.45
N ASP A 66 -10.66 5.60 -3.95
CA ASP A 66 -9.71 6.71 -4.07
C ASP A 66 -8.62 6.66 -2.97
N VAL A 67 -7.86 5.56 -2.95
CA VAL A 67 -6.75 5.36 -1.99
C VAL A 67 -5.39 5.20 -2.67
N LYS A 68 -5.34 5.31 -3.99
CA LYS A 68 -4.16 4.99 -4.82
C LYS A 68 -2.97 5.88 -4.47
N THR A 69 -3.20 7.17 -4.25
CA THR A 69 -2.17 8.13 -3.83
C THR A 69 -1.60 7.76 -2.46
N TYR A 70 -2.46 7.38 -1.51
CA TYR A 70 -2.06 6.95 -0.17
C TYR A 70 -1.27 5.63 -0.19
N LEU A 71 -1.67 4.67 -1.03
CA LEU A 71 -0.96 3.42 -1.24
C LEU A 71 0.40 3.65 -1.89
N LEU A 72 0.50 4.60 -2.82
CA LEU A 72 1.76 4.99 -3.44
C LEU A 72 2.70 5.60 -2.39
N GLU A 73 2.22 6.52 -1.57
CA GLU A 73 2.99 7.10 -0.46
C GLU A 73 3.43 6.02 0.54
N ALA A 74 2.52 5.14 0.96
CA ALA A 74 2.83 4.03 1.84
C ALA A 74 3.95 3.16 1.25
N SER A 75 3.96 2.92 -0.07
CA SER A 75 5.01 2.15 -0.72
C SER A 75 6.41 2.77 -0.65
N TYR A 76 6.53 4.08 -0.41
CA TYR A 76 7.82 4.74 -0.13
C TYR A 76 8.21 4.70 1.35
N LEU A 77 7.26 4.42 2.25
CA LEU A 77 7.46 4.41 3.69
C LEU A 77 7.70 3.00 4.26
N VAL A 78 7.43 1.96 3.47
CA VAL A 78 7.75 0.57 3.81
C VAL A 78 9.28 0.40 3.75
N SER A 79 9.87 -0.07 4.84
CA SER A 79 11.32 -0.31 5.01
C SER A 79 11.57 -1.62 5.74
#